data_AF-E8NDA4-F1
#
_entry.id   AF-E8NDA4-F1
#
_cell.length_a   1.000
_cell.length_b   1.000
_cell.length_c   1.000
_cell.angle_alpha   90.00
_cell.angle_beta   90.00
_cell.angle_gamma   90.00
#
_symmetry.space_group_name_H-M   'P 1'
#
loop_
_entity.id
_entity.type
_entity.pdbx_description
1 polymer ?
#
loop_
_entity_poly.entity_id
_entity_poly.type
_entity_poly.pdbx_seq_one_letter_code
_entity_poly.pdbx_strand_id
1 'polypeptide(L)'
;MPARVCFELRVRPELIDEYVARHTPVRADMLAEIAAAGRRNYSLFLGEGGRLIGYYETDDDAAAQAYLAASPIAAAWEAEMAPYFLGLEGRPDQAATPLTEVFHLADQLAGVAGAAHDGTAHDGTTRPGTTRPGTTRTVTAHTNAALTDDARPETTASAPTESTPS
;
A
#
# COMPACT_ATOMS: atom_id res chain seq x y z
N MET A 1 3.73 -7.73 -15.60
CA MET A 1 3.96 -8.03 -14.17
C MET A 1 2.63 -7.87 -13.46
N PRO A 2 2.30 -8.72 -12.48
CA PRO A 2 1.09 -8.51 -11.69
C PRO A 2 1.11 -7.16 -11.00
N ALA A 3 -0.07 -6.55 -10.89
CA ALA A 3 -0.29 -5.44 -10.00
C ALA A 3 -0.15 -5.92 -8.56
N ARG A 4 0.54 -5.10 -7.75
CA ARG A 4 0.66 -5.26 -6.30
C ARG A 4 -0.22 -4.21 -5.67
N VAL A 5 -1.23 -4.66 -4.93
CA VAL A 5 -2.20 -3.80 -4.27
C VAL A 5 -1.90 -3.80 -2.79
N CYS A 6 -1.66 -2.62 -2.24
CA CYS A 6 -1.51 -2.39 -0.82
C CYS A 6 -2.59 -1.41 -0.36
N PHE A 7 -3.24 -1.70 0.76
CA PHE A 7 -4.34 -0.88 1.24
C PHE A 7 -4.38 -0.83 2.76
N GLU A 8 -5.02 0.21 3.29
CA GLU A 8 -5.22 0.43 4.72
C GLU A 8 -6.71 0.46 5.08
N LEU A 9 -7.04 -0.17 6.21
CA LEU A 9 -8.32 -0.13 6.90
C LEU A 9 -8.09 0.12 8.39
N ARG A 10 -9.15 0.48 9.12
CA ARG A 10 -9.12 0.64 10.57
C ARG A 10 -10.12 -0.29 11.26
N VAL A 11 -9.61 -1.27 12.00
CA VAL A 11 -10.39 -2.15 12.87
C VAL A 11 -10.71 -1.40 14.16
N ARG A 12 -11.90 -1.62 14.71
CA ARG A 12 -12.32 -1.14 16.03
C ARG A 12 -11.42 -1.75 17.10
N PRO A 13 -10.68 -0.95 17.90
CA PRO A 13 -9.74 -1.47 18.89
C PRO A 13 -10.36 -2.50 19.84
N GLU A 14 -11.61 -2.28 20.24
CA GLU A 14 -12.36 -3.14 21.15
C GLU A 14 -12.82 -4.48 20.53
N LEU A 15 -12.74 -4.65 19.21
CA LEU A 15 -13.13 -5.87 18.50
C LEU A 15 -11.94 -6.60 17.84
N ILE A 16 -10.71 -6.21 18.13
CA ILE A 16 -9.51 -6.78 17.50
C ILE A 16 -9.42 -8.29 17.70
N ASP A 17 -9.63 -8.78 18.93
CA ASP A 17 -9.49 -10.20 19.24
C ASP A 17 -10.48 -11.06 18.45
N GLU A 18 -11.72 -10.59 18.34
CA GLU A 18 -12.75 -11.24 17.52
C GLU A 18 -12.43 -11.17 16.04
N TYR A 19 -11.93 -10.03 15.55
CA TYR A 19 -11.51 -9.86 14.16
C TYR A 19 -10.43 -10.90 13.80
N VAL A 20 -9.42 -11.07 14.65
CA VAL A 20 -8.35 -12.06 14.46
C VAL A 20 -8.90 -13.48 14.49
N ALA A 21 -9.81 -13.79 15.44
CA ALA A 21 -10.42 -15.11 15.55
C ALA A 21 -11.17 -15.49 14.26
N ARG A 22 -11.89 -14.54 13.64
CA ARG A 22 -12.59 -14.78 12.36
C ARG A 22 -11.63 -15.04 11.19
N HIS A 23 -10.40 -14.57 11.27
CA HIS A 23 -9.37 -14.83 10.25
C HIS A 23 -8.54 -16.09 10.53
N THR A 24 -8.85 -16.85 11.59
CA THR A 24 -8.04 -17.97 12.07
C THR A 24 -8.87 -19.23 12.37
N PRO A 25 -9.28 -20.01 11.35
CA PRO A 25 -9.10 -19.78 9.91
C PRO A 25 -10.34 -19.13 9.27
N VAL A 26 -10.10 -18.44 8.15
CA VAL A 26 -11.18 -18.03 7.23
C VAL A 26 -11.88 -19.26 6.64
N ARG A 27 -13.19 -19.13 6.37
CA ARG A 27 -14.00 -20.18 5.75
C ARG A 27 -13.47 -20.55 4.35
N ALA A 28 -13.49 -21.83 4.02
CA ALA A 28 -12.88 -22.36 2.79
C ALA A 28 -13.56 -21.86 1.49
N ASP A 29 -14.87 -21.63 1.54
CA ASP A 29 -15.64 -21.07 0.42
C ASP A 29 -15.17 -19.64 0.07
N MET A 30 -14.99 -18.79 1.07
CA MET A 30 -14.46 -17.43 0.87
C MET A 30 -13.02 -17.45 0.35
N LEU A 31 -12.17 -18.35 0.86
CA LEU A 31 -10.81 -18.52 0.33
C LEU A 31 -10.80 -18.92 -1.15
N ALA A 32 -11.72 -19.80 -1.56
CA ALA A 32 -11.87 -20.21 -2.95
C ALA A 32 -12.31 -19.04 -3.85
N GLU A 33 -13.22 -18.19 -3.39
CA GLU A 33 -13.66 -16.99 -4.12
C GLU A 33 -12.53 -15.98 -4.31
N ILE A 34 -11.75 -15.71 -3.26
CA ILE A 34 -10.56 -14.85 -3.34
C ILE A 34 -9.56 -15.37 -4.38
N ALA A 35 -9.29 -16.69 -4.35
CA ALA A 35 -8.37 -17.30 -5.29
C ALA A 35 -8.93 -17.28 -6.73
N ALA A 36 -10.22 -17.55 -6.91
CA ALA A 36 -10.88 -17.53 -8.21
C ALA A 36 -10.94 -16.13 -8.84
N ALA A 37 -10.97 -15.08 -8.00
CA ALA A 37 -10.83 -13.69 -8.45
C ALA A 37 -9.43 -13.35 -9.00
N GLY A 38 -8.45 -14.24 -8.83
CA GLY A 38 -7.07 -14.02 -9.28
C GLY A 38 -6.15 -13.37 -8.24
N ARG A 39 -6.65 -13.10 -7.03
CA ARG A 39 -5.82 -12.59 -5.92
C ARG A 39 -4.92 -13.70 -5.38
N ARG A 40 -3.65 -13.37 -5.19
CA ARG A 40 -2.62 -14.28 -4.66
C ARG A 40 -1.66 -13.54 -3.72
N ASN A 41 -0.87 -14.30 -2.96
CA ASN A 41 0.02 -13.78 -1.93
C ASN A 41 -0.69 -12.80 -0.97
N TYR A 42 -1.99 -13.05 -0.72
CA TYR A 42 -2.83 -12.14 0.04
C TYR A 42 -2.52 -12.27 1.54
N SER A 43 -1.99 -11.20 2.13
CA SER A 43 -1.69 -11.09 3.55
C SER A 43 -2.37 -9.88 4.18
N LEU A 44 -2.71 -10.01 5.47
CA LEU A 44 -3.20 -8.92 6.31
C LEU A 44 -2.26 -8.76 7.51
N PHE A 45 -1.96 -7.52 7.87
CA PHE A 45 -1.06 -7.15 8.97
C PHE A 45 -1.78 -6.19 9.89
N LEU A 46 -1.87 -6.52 11.17
CA LEU A 46 -2.45 -5.66 12.18
C LEU A 46 -1.35 -4.91 12.93
N GLY A 47 -1.42 -3.59 12.92
CA GLY A 47 -0.60 -2.68 13.71
C GLY A 47 -1.37 -2.06 14.87
N GLU A 48 -0.72 -1.12 15.56
CA GLU A 48 -1.27 -0.47 16.74
C GLU A 48 -2.58 0.27 16.49
N GLY A 49 -3.42 0.31 17.52
CA GLY A 49 -4.70 1.02 17.52
C GLY A 49 -5.73 0.50 16.50
N GLY A 50 -5.53 -0.70 15.95
CA GLY A 50 -6.43 -1.28 14.95
C GLY A 50 -6.09 -0.91 13.50
N ARG A 51 -4.87 -0.39 13.24
CA ARG A 51 -4.41 -0.17 11.86
C ARG A 51 -4.26 -1.50 11.15
N LEU A 52 -5.02 -1.75 10.09
CA LEU A 52 -4.92 -2.97 9.31
C LEU A 52 -4.35 -2.65 7.93
N ILE A 53 -3.28 -3.34 7.55
CA ILE A 53 -2.67 -3.26 6.23
C ILE A 53 -2.95 -4.56 5.49
N GLY A 54 -3.53 -4.46 4.29
CA GLY A 54 -3.69 -5.59 3.40
C GLY A 54 -2.81 -5.47 2.18
N TYR A 55 -2.32 -6.61 1.70
CA TYR A 55 -1.49 -6.72 0.52
C TYR A 55 -1.90 -7.94 -0.30
N TYR A 56 -2.07 -7.79 -1.62
CA TYR A 56 -2.19 -8.93 -2.53
C TYR A 56 -1.61 -8.59 -3.91
N GLU A 57 -1.36 -9.64 -4.68
CA GLU A 57 -1.01 -9.56 -6.09
C GLU A 57 -2.19 -10.00 -6.96
N THR A 58 -2.35 -9.38 -8.11
CA THR A 58 -3.34 -9.77 -9.14
C THR A 58 -2.87 -9.33 -10.52
N ASP A 59 -3.30 -10.01 -11.58
CA ASP A 59 -2.98 -9.59 -12.94
C ASP A 59 -3.92 -8.48 -13.44
N ASP A 60 -5.13 -8.40 -12.89
CA ASP A 60 -6.12 -7.35 -13.16
C ASP A 60 -6.95 -7.08 -11.90
N ASP A 61 -6.73 -5.92 -11.27
CA ASP A 61 -7.44 -5.55 -10.04
C ASP A 61 -8.91 -5.24 -10.29
N ALA A 62 -9.23 -4.56 -11.39
CA ALA A 62 -10.61 -4.20 -11.71
C ALA A 62 -11.45 -5.46 -11.97
N ALA A 63 -10.89 -6.46 -12.67
CA ALA A 63 -11.54 -7.74 -12.88
C ALA A 63 -11.71 -8.54 -11.57
N ALA A 64 -10.69 -8.56 -10.71
CA ALA A 64 -10.76 -9.23 -9.40
C ALA A 64 -11.85 -8.61 -8.51
N GLN A 65 -11.91 -7.28 -8.45
CA GLN A 65 -12.94 -6.55 -7.72
C GLN A 65 -14.33 -6.82 -8.29
N ALA A 66 -14.49 -6.79 -9.63
CA ALA A 66 -15.77 -7.08 -10.27
C ALA A 66 -16.26 -8.52 -9.99
N TYR A 67 -15.35 -9.49 -9.97
CA TYR A 67 -15.67 -10.88 -9.63
C TYR A 67 -16.20 -10.99 -8.19
N LEU A 68 -15.48 -10.44 -7.22
CA LEU A 68 -15.88 -10.47 -5.81
C LEU A 68 -17.12 -9.61 -5.54
N ALA A 69 -17.36 -8.58 -6.35
CA ALA A 69 -18.56 -7.78 -6.29
C ALA A 69 -19.82 -8.58 -6.63
N ALA A 70 -19.71 -9.53 -7.57
CA ALA A 70 -20.80 -10.39 -8.01
C ALA A 70 -20.96 -11.66 -7.16
N SER A 71 -20.00 -11.96 -6.28
CA SER A 71 -20.02 -13.18 -5.46
C SER A 71 -20.94 -13.04 -4.23
N PRO A 72 -21.97 -13.91 -4.09
CA PRO A 72 -22.81 -13.90 -2.90
C PRO A 72 -22.06 -14.36 -1.64
N ILE A 73 -21.01 -15.18 -1.79
CA ILE A 73 -20.17 -15.65 -0.68
C ILE A 73 -19.33 -14.49 -0.16
N ALA A 74 -18.70 -13.71 -1.06
CA ALA A 74 -17.95 -12.53 -0.68
C ALA A 74 -18.85 -11.47 -0.04
N ALA A 75 -20.04 -11.23 -0.62
CA ALA A 75 -21.01 -10.29 -0.07
C ALA A 75 -21.45 -10.66 1.36
N ALA A 76 -21.71 -11.95 1.63
CA ALA A 76 -22.06 -12.42 2.97
C ALA A 76 -20.90 -12.23 3.96
N TRP A 77 -19.68 -12.61 3.54
CA TRP A 77 -18.48 -12.42 4.35
C TRP A 77 -18.24 -10.95 4.72
N GLU A 78 -18.38 -10.05 3.76
CA GLU A 78 -18.18 -8.62 4.00
C GLU A 78 -19.26 -8.02 4.89
N ALA A 79 -20.51 -8.44 4.76
CA ALA A 79 -21.59 -8.02 5.65
C ALA A 79 -21.29 -8.44 7.10
N GLU A 80 -20.72 -9.62 7.29
CA GLU A 80 -20.27 -10.08 8.61
C GLU A 80 -19.04 -9.30 9.13
N MET A 81 -18.14 -8.86 8.24
CA MET A 81 -16.93 -8.14 8.62
C MET A 81 -17.14 -6.64 8.83
N ALA A 82 -18.16 -6.04 8.20
CA ALA A 82 -18.43 -4.60 8.25
C ALA A 82 -18.49 -4.02 9.69
N PRO A 83 -19.08 -4.69 10.70
CA PRO A 83 -19.11 -4.19 12.08
C PRO A 83 -17.73 -4.10 12.75
N TYR A 84 -16.68 -4.73 12.21
CA TYR A 84 -15.35 -4.69 12.81
C TYR A 84 -14.56 -3.45 12.44
N PHE A 85 -14.97 -2.70 11.42
CA PHE A 85 -14.21 -1.56 10.92
C PHE A 85 -14.81 -0.21 11.35
N LEU A 86 -13.94 0.80 11.40
CA LEU A 86 -14.25 2.22 11.59
C LEU A 86 -14.27 2.92 10.22
N GLY A 87 -15.21 3.85 10.03
CA GLY A 87 -15.21 4.75 8.87
C GLY A 87 -15.51 4.07 7.52
N LEU A 88 -16.12 2.88 7.52
CA LEU A 88 -16.62 2.28 6.29
C LEU A 88 -17.87 3.01 5.81
N GLU A 89 -17.72 3.89 4.83
CA GLU A 89 -18.81 4.22 3.91
C GLU A 89 -18.76 3.23 2.73
N GLY A 90 -19.55 2.14 2.78
CA GLY A 90 -19.61 1.13 1.73
C GLY A 90 -18.93 -0.21 2.06
N ARG A 91 -18.59 -1.00 1.02
CA ARG A 91 -17.96 -2.33 1.19
C ARG A 91 -16.49 -2.19 1.65
N PRO A 92 -15.99 -3.08 2.54
CA PRO A 92 -14.61 -3.01 3.03
C PRO A 92 -13.52 -3.07 1.96
N ASP A 93 -13.75 -3.79 0.87
CA ASP A 93 -12.85 -3.90 -0.29
C ASP A 93 -12.85 -2.64 -1.19
N GLN A 94 -13.92 -1.84 -1.12
CA GLN A 94 -14.09 -0.57 -1.87
C GLN A 94 -13.75 0.67 -1.05
N ALA A 95 -13.88 0.60 0.28
CA ALA A 95 -13.61 1.69 1.21
C ALA A 95 -12.16 1.66 1.77
N ALA A 96 -11.38 0.64 1.41
CA ALA A 96 -9.98 0.57 1.74
C ALA A 96 -9.19 1.71 1.08
N THR A 97 -8.33 2.37 1.85
CA THR A 97 -7.48 3.44 1.31
C THR A 97 -6.29 2.81 0.58
N PRO A 98 -6.14 2.97 -0.75
CA PRO A 98 -4.99 2.43 -1.47
C PRO A 98 -3.71 3.15 -1.05
N LEU A 99 -2.63 2.39 -0.93
CA LEU A 99 -1.29 2.90 -0.62
C LEU A 99 -0.42 2.86 -1.88
N THR A 100 0.33 3.93 -2.11
CA THR A 100 1.25 4.04 -3.24
C THR A 100 2.50 3.20 -2.99
N GLU A 101 2.77 2.24 -3.87
CA GLU A 101 4.06 1.56 -3.90
C GLU A 101 5.16 2.52 -4.37
N VAL A 102 6.19 2.71 -3.54
CA VAL A 102 7.33 3.61 -3.86
C VAL A 102 8.62 2.84 -4.17
N PHE A 103 8.67 1.55 -3.85
CA PHE A 103 9.85 0.71 -4.02
C PHE A 103 9.47 -0.78 -4.13
N HIS A 104 10.05 -1.48 -5.09
CA HIS A 104 10.02 -2.94 -5.18
C HIS A 104 11.40 -3.46 -5.62
N LEU A 105 12.03 -4.28 -4.77
CA LEU A 105 13.41 -4.74 -4.98
C LEU A 105 13.55 -5.56 -6.26
N ALA A 106 12.68 -6.53 -6.50
CA ALA A 106 12.81 -7.44 -7.63
C ALA A 106 12.65 -6.73 -8.98
N ASP A 107 11.78 -5.72 -9.06
CA ASP A 107 11.59 -4.93 -10.29
C ASP A 107 12.84 -4.10 -10.60
N GLN A 108 13.45 -3.50 -9.58
CA GLN A 108 14.69 -2.73 -9.77
C GLN A 108 15.87 -3.64 -10.14
N LEU A 109 16.00 -4.81 -9.51
CA LEU A 109 17.02 -5.80 -9.88
C LEU A 109 16.85 -6.28 -11.33
N ALA A 110 15.61 -6.52 -11.78
CA ALA A 110 15.31 -6.88 -13.15
C ALA A 110 15.71 -5.77 -14.14
N GLY A 111 15.46 -4.51 -13.78
CA GLY A 111 15.89 -3.34 -14.56
C GLY A 111 17.41 -3.24 -14.69
N VAL A 112 18.16 -3.47 -13.61
CA VAL A 112 19.63 -3.47 -13.62
C VAL A 112 20.18 -4.62 -14.46
N ALA A 113 19.62 -5.82 -14.34
CA ALA A 113 20.05 -6.98 -15.13
C ALA A 113 19.80 -6.76 -16.63
N GLY A 114 18.67 -6.17 -17.01
CA GLY A 114 18.37 -5.81 -18.40
C GLY A 114 19.37 -4.81 -18.98
N ALA A 115 19.74 -3.77 -18.22
CA ALA A 115 20.71 -2.76 -18.66
C ALA A 115 22.13 -3.33 -18.88
N ALA A 116 22.54 -4.33 -18.09
CA ALA A 116 23.84 -4.99 -18.26
C ALA A 116 23.90 -5.85 -19.55
N HIS A 117 22.78 -6.43 -19.98
CA HIS A 117 22.72 -7.23 -21.19
C HIS A 117 22.73 -6.40 -22.48
N ASP A 118 22.10 -5.21 -22.48
CA ASP A 118 22.07 -4.33 -23.65
C ASP A 118 23.43 -3.64 -23.94
N GLY A 119 24.35 -3.62 -22.97
CA GLY A 119 25.67 -2.98 -23.10
C GLY A 119 26.76 -3.81 -23.79
N THR A 120 26.50 -5.07 -24.18
CA THR A 120 27.55 -5.99 -24.68
C THR A 120 27.64 -6.07 -26.21
N ALA A 121 26.79 -5.37 -26.96
CA ALA A 121 26.88 -5.28 -28.42
C ALA A 121 27.62 -4.02 -28.87
N HIS A 122 28.93 -3.95 -28.65
CA HIS A 122 29.80 -3.08 -29.46
C HIS A 122 30.97 -3.91 -30.01
N ASP A 123 30.70 -4.55 -31.15
CA ASP A 123 31.73 -5.17 -31.98
C ASP A 123 32.73 -4.09 -32.42
N GLY A 124 34.01 -4.46 -32.29
CA GLY A 124 35.14 -3.56 -32.39
C GLY A 124 35.39 -3.13 -33.83
N THR A 125 35.32 -1.83 -34.07
CA THR A 125 36.13 -1.21 -35.13
C THR A 125 36.82 0.01 -34.53
N THR A 126 38.03 -0.21 -34.03
CA THR A 126 38.93 0.85 -33.60
C THR A 126 39.37 1.65 -34.83
N ARG A 127 38.95 2.92 -34.93
CA ARG A 127 39.55 3.91 -35.83
C ARG A 127 40.36 4.91 -35.00
N PRO A 128 41.65 5.16 -35.31
CA PRO A 128 42.45 6.06 -34.51
C PRO A 128 42.25 7.52 -34.91
N GLY A 129 42.26 8.40 -33.91
CA GLY A 129 42.63 9.81 -34.03
C GLY A 129 41.49 10.79 -34.24
N THR A 130 41.12 11.53 -33.18
CA THR A 130 41.16 13.01 -33.13
C THR A 130 40.74 13.45 -31.73
N THR A 131 41.69 14.03 -30.98
CA THR A 131 41.48 14.67 -29.69
C THR A 131 40.58 15.91 -29.87
N ARG A 132 39.47 16.01 -29.11
CA ARG A 132 38.70 17.25 -28.98
C ARG A 132 38.62 17.64 -27.50
N PRO A 133 38.91 18.91 -27.13
CA PRO A 133 39.00 19.32 -25.74
C PRO A 133 37.63 19.62 -25.12
N GLY A 134 37.56 19.33 -23.82
CA GLY A 134 36.68 19.82 -22.75
C GLY A 134 35.33 20.45 -23.10
N THR A 135 34.25 19.78 -22.69
CA THR A 135 33.01 20.47 -22.31
C THR A 135 32.64 20.00 -20.91
N THR A 136 33.03 20.80 -19.91
CA THR A 136 32.52 20.68 -18.55
C THR A 136 31.03 21.00 -18.59
N ARG A 137 30.18 19.99 -18.39
CA ARG A 137 28.75 20.22 -18.13
C ARG A 137 28.50 19.93 -16.66
N THR A 138 28.25 21.00 -15.93
CA THR A 138 27.91 21.06 -14.50
C THR A 138 26.80 20.08 -14.16
N VAL A 139 27.06 19.20 -13.20
CA VAL A 139 26.04 18.40 -12.52
C VAL A 139 25.34 19.32 -11.53
N THR A 140 24.08 19.68 -11.79
CA THR A 140 23.25 20.34 -10.78
C THR A 140 22.81 19.29 -9.77
N ALA A 141 23.44 19.31 -8.59
CA ALA A 141 22.97 18.57 -7.43
C ALA A 141 21.55 19.06 -7.08
N HIS A 142 20.57 18.17 -7.15
CA HIS A 142 19.29 18.39 -6.48
C HIS A 142 19.50 18.01 -5.01
N THR A 143 19.70 19.02 -4.17
CA THR A 143 19.72 18.86 -2.71
C THR A 143 18.30 18.57 -2.25
N ASN A 144 18.09 17.38 -1.69
CA ASN A 144 16.90 17.05 -0.91
C ASN A 144 16.92 17.92 0.36
N ALA A 145 16.06 18.94 0.42
CA ALA A 145 15.85 19.69 1.65
C ALA A 145 14.98 18.84 2.58
N ALA A 146 15.62 18.33 3.63
CA ALA A 146 14.94 17.81 4.80
C ALA A 146 14.03 18.90 5.38
N LEU A 147 12.74 18.61 5.50
CA LEU A 147 11.87 19.34 6.43
C LEU A 147 12.07 18.72 7.80
N THR A 148 12.91 19.37 8.59
CA THR A 148 12.98 19.21 10.04
C THR A 148 11.77 19.88 10.68
N ASP A 149 11.15 19.11 11.55
CA ASP A 149 10.33 19.47 12.72
C ASP A 149 10.79 20.77 13.40
N ASP A 150 9.86 21.70 13.67
CA ASP A 150 9.83 22.45 14.94
C ASP A 150 8.51 23.25 15.15
N ALA A 151 8.10 23.32 16.42
CA ALA A 151 7.25 24.31 17.08
C ALA A 151 5.71 24.21 17.02
N ARG A 152 5.16 23.54 18.06
CA ARG A 152 3.93 23.95 18.78
C ARG A 152 4.01 25.42 19.22
N PRO A 153 2.87 26.12 19.33
CA PRO A 153 2.69 27.07 20.42
C PRO A 153 1.72 26.50 21.47
N GLU A 154 2.22 26.46 22.71
CA GLU A 154 1.40 26.39 23.91
C GLU A 154 0.64 27.71 24.09
N THR A 155 -0.67 27.65 24.30
CA THR A 155 -1.42 28.70 24.98
C THR A 155 -2.00 28.12 26.26
N THR A 156 -1.48 28.63 27.36
CA THR A 156 -1.87 28.31 28.73
C THR A 156 -3.20 28.97 29.09
N ALA A 157 -4.10 28.11 29.58
CA ALA A 157 -5.19 28.31 30.55
C ALA A 157 -5.87 29.68 30.74
N SER A 158 -7.21 29.67 30.68
CA SER A 158 -8.06 30.23 31.75
C SER A 158 -9.47 29.64 31.71
N ALA A 159 -9.80 28.89 32.76
CA ALA A 159 -11.14 28.62 33.28
C ALA A 159 -10.97 28.51 34.82
N PRO A 160 -12.02 28.55 35.67
CA PRO A 160 -13.46 28.62 35.39
C PRO A 160 -14.20 29.70 36.21
N THR A 161 -15.48 29.94 35.92
CA THR A 161 -16.44 30.27 37.00
C THR A 161 -17.77 29.58 36.76
N GLU A 162 -18.04 28.67 37.68
CA GLU A 162 -19.27 27.94 37.95
C GLU A 162 -20.38 28.92 38.38
N SER A 163 -21.62 28.74 37.91
CA SER A 163 -22.82 29.35 38.50
C SER A 163 -24.07 28.57 38.14
N THR A 164 -24.57 27.81 39.11
CA THR A 164 -25.95 27.30 39.31
C THR A 164 -25.94 26.67 40.73
N PRO A 165 -27.01 26.64 41.56
CA PRO A 165 -28.44 26.97 41.32
C PRO A 165 -29.11 27.86 42.40
N SER A 166 -30.36 28.24 42.14
CA SER A 166 -31.55 27.90 42.95
C SER A 166 -32.80 27.95 42.08
#